data_AF-A0A0M1JE88-F1
#
_entry.id   AF-A0A0M1JE88-F1
#
_cell.length_a   1.000
_cell.length_b   1.000
_cell.length_c   1.000
_cell.angle_alpha   90.00
_cell.angle_beta   90.00
_cell.angle_gamma   90.00
#
_symmetry.space_group_name_H-M   'P 1'
#
loop_
_entity.id
_entity.type
_entity.pdbx_description
1 polymer ?
#
loop_
_entity_poly.entity_id
_entity_poly.type
_entity_poly.pdbx_seq_one_letter_code
_entity_poly.pdbx_strand_id
1 'polypeptide(L)'
;MKWHKNIRYHWIWLQLILLYGFLLSPNIQAARKFAYRPPNLGTATHRTGAALRQLKFGTFVQVLVPNHVALTNNSQPRLYWYYVLRSRKRYIQEFQIRLKDSDKLLFKKRLPMLNQNGIESIDLAKYGITLKPNKIYVWQISLQQQRIIKYRTSRTITSKGEIKHIDTNSISNNTAPNERPYLAASQGFWYDALDGVSQLINQGQNSSYWHNQRAILLTQGNLKNAAKYDRKIAAKRH
;
A
#
# COMPACT_ATOMS: atom_id res chain seq x y z
N MET A 1 -74.85 -46.84 -0.55
CA MET A 1 -75.26 -46.30 -1.86
C MET A 1 -74.49 -45.01 -2.12
N LYS A 2 -73.79 -44.90 -3.27
CA LYS A 2 -72.91 -43.80 -3.76
C LYS A 2 -71.59 -43.58 -2.97
N TRP A 3 -70.38 -43.92 -3.42
CA TRP A 3 -69.58 -43.57 -4.62
C TRP A 3 -69.42 -42.05 -4.87
N HIS A 4 -68.28 -41.44 -4.50
CA HIS A 4 -67.13 -41.12 -5.40
C HIS A 4 -66.16 -40.06 -4.84
N LYS A 5 -64.86 -40.31 -5.10
CA LYS A 5 -63.76 -39.36 -5.46
C LYS A 5 -63.23 -38.38 -4.39
N ASN A 6 -61.94 -38.54 -4.04
CA ASN A 6 -60.89 -37.71 -4.66
C ASN A 6 -59.48 -38.21 -4.33
N ILE A 7 -58.91 -38.94 -5.31
CA ILE A 7 -57.48 -39.00 -5.57
C ILE A 7 -57.12 -37.69 -6.27
N ARG A 8 -56.13 -36.92 -5.77
CA ARG A 8 -55.20 -36.04 -6.53
C ARG A 8 -54.58 -34.91 -5.68
N TYR A 9 -53.77 -35.17 -4.64
CA TYR A 9 -52.87 -34.13 -4.11
C TYR A 9 -51.62 -34.71 -3.39
N HIS A 10 -50.94 -35.71 -3.97
CA HIS A 10 -49.70 -36.26 -3.37
C HIS A 10 -48.45 -36.14 -4.25
N TRP A 11 -48.47 -35.29 -5.29
CA TRP A 11 -47.33 -35.15 -6.22
C TRP A 11 -46.76 -33.73 -6.38
N ILE A 12 -47.18 -32.75 -5.55
CA ILE A 12 -46.72 -31.34 -5.70
C ILE A 12 -45.98 -30.80 -4.45
N TRP A 13 -45.72 -31.62 -3.43
CA TRP A 13 -44.95 -31.17 -2.25
C TRP A 13 -43.46 -31.57 -2.25
N LEU A 14 -42.96 -32.18 -3.33
CA LEU A 14 -41.55 -32.62 -3.43
C LEU A 14 -40.73 -31.87 -4.49
N GLN A 15 -41.15 -30.65 -4.88
CA GLN A 15 -40.33 -29.73 -5.69
C GLN A 15 -40.13 -28.34 -5.08
N LEU A 16 -40.55 -28.11 -3.83
CA LEU A 16 -40.40 -26.82 -3.13
C LEU A 16 -39.33 -26.81 -2.01
N ILE A 17 -38.51 -27.87 -1.91
CA ILE A 17 -37.36 -27.94 -0.98
C ILE A 17 -36.01 -27.92 -1.72
N LEU A 18 -36.01 -27.79 -3.06
CA LEU A 18 -34.80 -27.63 -3.88
C LEU A 18 -34.62 -26.21 -4.45
N LEU A 19 -35.27 -25.21 -3.85
CA LEU A 19 -35.15 -23.81 -4.28
C LEU A 19 -34.92 -22.80 -3.13
N TYR A 20 -34.59 -23.27 -1.93
CA TYR A 20 -34.37 -22.43 -0.73
C TYR A 20 -33.17 -22.85 0.12
N GLY A 21 -32.13 -23.40 -0.51
CA GLY A 21 -30.89 -23.81 0.18
C GLY A 21 -29.61 -23.14 -0.33
N PHE A 22 -29.72 -22.16 -1.25
CA PHE A 22 -28.57 -21.48 -1.86
C PHE A 22 -28.43 -20.02 -1.46
N LEU A 23 -28.96 -19.65 -0.28
CA LEU A 23 -28.72 -18.35 0.31
C LEU A 23 -28.25 -18.60 1.74
N LEU A 24 -27.04 -18.09 2.03
CA LEU A 24 -26.25 -18.26 3.26
C LEU A 24 -25.17 -19.36 3.16
N SER A 25 -24.27 -19.24 2.18
CA SER A 25 -22.86 -19.44 2.53
C SER A 25 -22.48 -18.25 3.42
N PRO A 26 -22.30 -18.40 4.74
CA PRO A 26 -21.65 -17.35 5.50
C PRO A 26 -20.28 -17.19 4.87
N ASN A 27 -19.99 -15.97 4.41
CA ASN A 27 -18.70 -15.58 3.87
C ASN A 27 -17.72 -15.55 5.06
N ILE A 28 -17.42 -16.72 5.64
CA ILE A 28 -16.41 -16.89 6.67
C ILE A 28 -15.07 -16.92 5.94
N GLN A 29 -14.74 -15.80 5.32
CA GLN A 29 -13.36 -15.47 5.09
C GLN A 29 -12.78 -15.27 6.50
N ALA A 30 -12.22 -16.33 7.08
CA ALA A 30 -11.41 -16.20 8.29
C ALA A 30 -10.51 -14.97 8.09
N ALA A 31 -10.57 -14.00 9.00
CA ALA A 31 -10.01 -12.67 8.79
C ALA A 31 -8.49 -12.76 8.58
N ARG A 32 -8.07 -12.95 7.34
CA ARG A 32 -6.66 -13.13 6.95
C ARG A 32 -5.94 -11.84 7.27
N LYS A 33 -4.86 -11.92 8.04
CA LYS A 33 -4.03 -10.76 8.39
C LYS A 33 -2.71 -10.85 7.64
N PHE A 34 -2.17 -9.70 7.25
CA PHE A 34 -0.81 -9.62 6.73
C PHE A 34 0.20 -10.22 7.70
N ALA A 35 1.10 -11.05 7.17
CA ALA A 35 2.26 -11.60 7.87
C ALA A 35 3.51 -11.32 7.03
N TYR A 36 4.11 -10.16 7.24
CA TYR A 36 5.33 -9.74 6.56
C TYR A 36 6.55 -10.46 7.14
N ARG A 37 7.32 -11.12 6.29
CA ARG A 37 8.58 -11.77 6.67
C ARG A 37 9.75 -10.96 6.09
N PRO A 38 10.47 -10.15 6.90
CA PRO A 38 11.60 -9.38 6.40
C PRO A 38 12.67 -10.33 5.85
N PRO A 39 13.35 -9.98 4.75
CA PRO A 39 14.41 -10.80 4.19
C PRO A 39 15.66 -10.77 5.09
N ASN A 40 16.35 -11.90 5.19
CA ASN A 40 17.64 -12.01 5.89
C ASN A 40 18.77 -11.39 5.05
N LEU A 41 18.82 -10.05 4.97
CA LEU A 41 19.79 -9.34 4.12
C LEU A 41 21.11 -8.96 4.80
N GLY A 42 21.29 -9.27 6.09
CA GLY A 42 22.48 -8.83 6.84
C GLY A 42 22.48 -7.31 7.07
N THR A 43 22.72 -6.91 8.33
CA THR A 43 22.78 -5.54 8.87
C THR A 43 21.61 -4.56 8.59
N ALA A 44 21.17 -3.88 9.66
CA ALA A 44 20.15 -2.86 9.62
C ALA A 44 20.61 -1.68 8.73
N THR A 45 19.77 -1.28 7.76
CA THR A 45 20.09 -0.16 6.87
C THR A 45 19.33 1.11 7.26
N HIS A 46 20.02 2.24 7.16
CA HIS A 46 19.60 3.57 7.62
C HIS A 46 18.33 4.09 6.94
N ARG A 47 17.15 3.92 7.58
CA ARG A 47 16.01 4.82 7.33
C ARG A 47 16.30 6.18 7.97
N THR A 48 16.91 7.10 7.22
CA THR A 48 17.04 8.50 7.67
C THR A 48 15.74 9.26 7.38
N GLY A 49 14.72 9.00 8.19
CA GLY A 49 13.56 9.88 8.30
C GLY A 49 13.78 10.72 9.55
N ALA A 50 13.79 12.06 9.43
CA ALA A 50 13.85 12.97 10.57
C ALA A 50 12.53 12.98 11.39
N ALA A 51 12.00 11.78 11.69
CA ALA A 51 10.70 11.55 12.29
C ALA A 51 10.53 12.29 13.62
N LEU A 52 11.61 12.45 14.40
CA LEU A 52 11.57 13.15 15.69
C LEU A 52 11.75 14.68 15.58
N ARG A 53 12.42 15.20 14.53
CA ARG A 53 12.57 16.66 14.33
C ARG A 53 11.39 17.31 13.60
N GLN A 54 10.60 16.52 12.86
CA GLN A 54 9.46 17.02 12.06
C GLN A 54 8.17 17.21 12.88
N LEU A 55 7.99 16.49 13.99
CA LEU A 55 6.81 16.59 14.85
C LEU A 55 6.63 17.98 15.51
N LYS A 56 7.73 18.72 15.76
CA LYS A 56 7.66 20.09 16.32
C LYS A 56 7.05 21.12 15.36
N PHE A 57 6.92 20.83 14.06
CA PHE A 57 6.50 21.83 13.05
C PHE A 57 5.27 21.43 12.25
N GLY A 58 4.72 20.23 12.49
CA GLY A 58 3.43 19.79 11.96
C GLY A 58 3.38 19.38 10.49
N THR A 59 4.34 19.78 9.65
CA THR A 59 4.51 19.21 8.31
C THR A 59 5.46 18.01 8.38
N PHE A 60 5.06 16.90 7.78
CA PHE A 60 5.74 15.61 7.87
C PHE A 60 5.69 14.89 6.52
N VAL A 61 6.78 14.21 6.15
CA VAL A 61 6.80 13.27 5.02
C VAL A 61 7.58 12.03 5.38
N GLN A 62 7.08 10.87 4.98
CA GLN A 62 7.67 9.56 5.23
C GLN A 62 7.46 8.66 4.02
N VAL A 63 8.55 8.26 3.38
CA VAL A 63 8.50 7.17 2.40
C VAL A 63 8.09 5.87 3.10
N LEU A 64 7.25 5.07 2.46
CA LEU A 64 6.71 3.82 3.02
C LEU A 64 7.66 2.65 2.73
N VAL A 65 8.88 2.78 3.26
CA VAL A 65 9.94 1.76 3.24
C VAL A 65 10.10 1.21 4.67
N PRO A 66 10.21 -0.11 4.87
CA PRO A 66 10.45 -0.67 6.19
C PRO A 66 11.84 -0.25 6.72
N ASN A 67 12.21 -0.69 7.92
CA ASN A 67 13.51 -0.38 8.53
C ASN A 67 14.72 -1.12 7.92
N HIS A 68 14.57 -1.65 6.71
CA HIS A 68 15.57 -2.38 5.94
C HIS A 68 15.29 -2.16 4.45
N VAL A 69 16.13 -2.72 3.58
CA VAL A 69 15.96 -2.64 2.13
C VAL A 69 14.63 -3.28 1.72
N ALA A 70 13.72 -2.52 1.12
CA ALA A 70 12.47 -3.04 0.62
C ALA A 70 12.70 -3.88 -0.64
N LEU A 71 12.16 -5.09 -0.67
CA LEU A 71 12.19 -5.92 -1.87
C LEU A 71 10.97 -5.66 -2.76
N THR A 72 11.19 -5.81 -4.06
CA THR A 72 10.15 -5.87 -5.08
C THR A 72 10.45 -6.98 -6.10
N ASN A 73 9.43 -7.67 -6.59
CA ASN A 73 9.56 -8.57 -7.75
C ASN A 73 9.23 -7.85 -9.07
N ASN A 74 8.60 -6.68 -8.99
CA ASN A 74 8.38 -5.81 -10.14
C ASN A 74 9.63 -4.96 -10.43
N SER A 75 10.09 -4.95 -11.68
CA SER A 75 11.22 -4.12 -12.15
C SER A 75 10.88 -2.64 -12.29
N GLN A 76 9.59 -2.30 -12.40
CA GLN A 76 9.07 -0.93 -12.47
C GLN A 76 7.97 -0.73 -11.40
N PRO A 77 8.32 -0.84 -10.11
CA PRO A 77 7.33 -0.83 -9.03
C PRO A 77 6.66 0.53 -8.85
N ARG A 78 5.52 0.52 -8.17
CA ARG A 78 4.93 1.73 -7.59
C ARG A 78 5.50 2.00 -6.20
N LEU A 79 5.98 3.22 -5.98
CA LEU A 79 6.53 3.66 -4.70
C LEU A 79 5.53 4.55 -3.98
N TYR A 80 5.52 4.48 -2.64
CA TYR A 80 4.51 5.14 -1.81
C TYR A 80 5.13 5.97 -0.69
N TRP A 81 4.54 7.12 -0.40
CA TRP A 81 4.89 7.95 0.76
C TRP A 81 3.63 8.46 1.46
N TYR A 82 3.76 8.70 2.76
CA TYR A 82 2.75 9.35 3.57
C TYR A 82 3.21 10.76 3.92
N TYR A 83 2.29 11.73 3.89
CA TYR A 83 2.58 13.08 4.35
C TYR A 83 1.42 13.73 5.07
N VAL A 84 1.77 14.73 5.89
CA VAL A 84 0.85 15.60 6.62
C VAL A 84 1.30 17.04 6.43
N LEU A 85 0.37 17.92 6.11
CA LEU A 85 0.54 19.36 6.02
C LEU A 85 -0.25 20.01 7.16
N ARG A 86 0.41 20.82 7.98
CA ARG A 86 -0.27 21.57 9.08
C ARG A 86 -0.62 23.00 8.71
N SER A 87 -0.05 23.55 7.65
CA SER A 87 -0.22 24.95 7.27
C SER A 87 -0.82 25.10 5.88
N ARG A 88 -1.54 26.20 5.62
CA ARG A 88 -1.93 26.65 4.26
C ARG A 88 -0.75 27.04 3.36
N LYS A 89 0.49 26.76 3.77
CA LYS A 89 1.69 27.03 2.97
C LYS A 89 1.72 26.08 1.78
N ARG A 90 2.14 26.61 0.64
CA ARG A 90 2.35 25.82 -0.57
C ARG A 90 3.71 25.14 -0.50
N TYR A 91 3.73 23.87 -0.86
CA TYR A 91 4.95 23.07 -0.95
C TYR A 91 5.13 22.59 -2.39
N ILE A 92 6.38 22.49 -2.80
CA ILE A 92 6.78 21.83 -4.04
C ILE A 92 7.24 20.43 -3.65
N GLN A 93 6.57 19.42 -4.18
CA GLN A 93 6.93 18.02 -4.00
C GLN A 93 7.91 17.59 -5.10
N GLU A 94 9.00 16.93 -4.71
CA GLU A 94 10.00 16.45 -5.64
C GLU A 94 10.39 15.00 -5.32
N PHE A 95 10.35 14.16 -6.35
CA PHE A 95 10.83 12.79 -6.33
C PHE A 95 12.23 12.71 -6.95
N GLN A 96 13.08 11.89 -6.35
CA GLN A 96 14.39 11.54 -6.89
C GLN A 96 14.70 10.07 -6.62
N ILE A 97 15.41 9.42 -7.54
CA ILE A 97 15.94 8.07 -7.39
C ILE A 97 17.35 7.97 -7.98
N ARG A 98 18.22 7.22 -7.33
CA ARG A 98 19.59 6.94 -7.75
C ARG A 98 20.02 5.54 -7.33
N LEU A 99 21.07 5.02 -7.97
CA LEU A 99 21.75 3.82 -7.48
C LEU A 99 22.43 4.13 -6.14
N LYS A 100 22.41 3.21 -5.17
CA LYS A 100 22.98 3.44 -3.83
C LYS A 100 24.46 3.83 -3.87
N ASP A 101 25.23 3.14 -4.69
CA ASP A 101 26.68 3.31 -4.85
C ASP A 101 27.05 4.35 -5.93
N SER A 102 26.12 5.22 -6.30
CA SER A 102 26.35 6.29 -7.25
C SER A 102 25.72 7.60 -6.77
N ASP A 103 26.46 8.70 -6.96
CA ASP A 103 25.94 10.04 -6.70
C ASP A 103 25.12 10.60 -7.88
N LYS A 104 25.17 9.94 -9.04
CA LYS A 104 24.39 10.34 -10.22
C LYS A 104 22.92 9.99 -10.01
N LEU A 105 22.06 11.00 -10.14
CA LEU A 105 20.61 10.80 -10.17
C LEU A 105 20.24 10.00 -11.41
N LEU A 106 19.46 8.93 -11.21
CA LEU A 106 18.82 8.21 -12.30
C LEU A 106 17.63 9.02 -12.82
N PHE A 107 16.88 9.63 -11.90
CA PHE A 107 15.72 10.43 -12.25
C PHE A 107 15.39 11.46 -11.16
N LYS A 108 14.84 12.60 -11.57
CA LYS A 108 14.39 13.69 -10.72
C LYS A 108 13.17 14.38 -11.34
N LYS A 109 12.10 14.56 -10.58
CA LYS A 109 10.86 15.18 -11.08
C LYS A 109 10.10 15.91 -9.98
N ARG A 110 9.60 17.10 -10.30
CA ARG A 110 8.58 17.76 -9.51
C ARG A 110 7.24 17.09 -9.74
N LEU A 111 6.61 16.63 -8.67
CA LEU A 111 5.31 15.96 -8.72
C LEU A 111 4.20 16.97 -8.40
N PRO A 112 3.00 16.80 -9.00
CA PRO A 112 1.81 17.44 -8.45
C PRO A 112 1.65 17.00 -6.99
N MET A 113 1.14 17.89 -6.17
CA MET A 113 0.94 17.65 -4.75
C MET A 113 -0.51 17.97 -4.42
N LEU A 114 -1.19 17.02 -3.78
CA LEU A 114 -2.55 17.26 -3.32
C LEU A 114 -2.49 18.09 -2.03
N ASN A 115 -3.42 19.03 -1.85
CA ASN A 115 -3.49 19.83 -0.63
C ASN A 115 -4.16 19.07 0.54
N GLN A 116 -4.07 17.74 0.55
CA GLN A 116 -4.73 16.87 1.54
C GLN A 116 -3.74 15.86 2.12
N ASN A 117 -3.88 15.59 3.41
CA ASN A 117 -3.02 14.61 4.09
C ASN A 117 -3.37 13.19 3.61
N GLY A 118 -2.35 12.38 3.32
CA GLY A 118 -2.59 11.01 2.92
C GLY A 118 -1.38 10.27 2.41
N ILE A 119 -1.66 9.11 1.84
CA ILE A 119 -0.69 8.27 1.16
C ILE A 119 -0.77 8.59 -0.33
N GLU A 120 0.36 8.99 -0.92
CA GLU A 120 0.53 9.20 -2.34
C GLU A 120 1.48 8.16 -2.93
N SER A 121 1.52 8.10 -4.27
CA SER A 121 2.32 7.13 -4.99
C SER A 121 2.88 7.68 -6.30
N ILE A 122 4.00 7.10 -6.73
CA ILE A 122 4.61 7.32 -8.04
C ILE A 122 4.83 5.96 -8.69
N ASP A 123 4.40 5.84 -9.94
CA ASP A 123 4.50 4.62 -10.73
C ASP A 123 5.73 4.72 -11.65
N LEU A 124 6.77 3.92 -11.40
CA LEU A 124 8.03 4.02 -12.14
C LEU A 124 7.87 3.66 -13.63
N ALA A 125 6.90 2.79 -13.96
CA ALA A 125 6.62 2.42 -15.35
C ALA A 125 6.17 3.64 -16.18
N LYS A 126 5.39 4.55 -15.58
CA LYS A 126 4.93 5.78 -16.25
C LYS A 126 6.06 6.75 -16.61
N TYR A 127 7.24 6.56 -16.07
CA TYR A 127 8.43 7.39 -16.35
C TYR A 127 9.54 6.61 -17.07
N GLY A 128 9.28 5.37 -17.49
CA GLY A 128 10.28 4.52 -18.16
C GLY A 128 11.47 4.15 -17.26
N ILE A 129 11.29 4.15 -15.94
CA ILE A 129 12.37 3.86 -14.97
C ILE A 129 12.34 2.37 -14.64
N THR A 130 13.39 1.65 -15.03
CA THR A 130 13.53 0.22 -14.76
C THR A 130 14.67 -0.06 -13.78
N LEU A 131 14.36 -0.79 -12.71
CA LEU A 131 15.32 -1.23 -11.71
C LEU A 131 16.04 -2.48 -12.20
N LYS A 132 17.37 -2.43 -12.22
CA LYS A 132 18.18 -3.61 -12.54
C LYS A 132 18.07 -4.64 -11.41
N PRO A 133 17.95 -5.94 -11.73
CA PRO A 133 17.96 -7.00 -10.74
C PRO A 133 19.17 -6.91 -9.82
N ASN A 134 18.96 -7.20 -8.55
CA ASN A 134 19.97 -7.27 -7.51
C ASN A 134 20.75 -5.98 -7.22
N LYS A 135 20.30 -4.82 -7.71
CA LYS A 135 20.87 -3.51 -7.40
C LYS A 135 20.01 -2.76 -6.38
N ILE A 136 20.66 -2.10 -5.43
CA ILE A 136 19.98 -1.27 -4.42
C ILE A 136 19.89 0.16 -4.94
N TYR A 137 18.68 0.70 -4.93
CA TYR A 137 18.39 2.08 -5.27
C TYR A 137 17.96 2.84 -4.03
N VAL A 138 18.38 4.10 -3.93
CA VAL A 138 17.90 5.05 -2.93
C VAL A 138 16.94 5.98 -3.63
N TRP A 139 15.72 6.08 -3.10
CA TRP A 139 14.73 7.03 -3.58
C TRP A 139 14.26 7.93 -2.45
N GLN A 140 13.81 9.13 -2.80
CA GLN A 140 13.39 10.12 -1.82
C GLN A 140 12.25 10.99 -2.31
N ILE A 141 11.49 11.50 -1.35
CA ILE A 141 10.51 12.57 -1.53
C ILE A 141 10.97 13.76 -0.69
N SER A 142 10.95 14.92 -1.33
CA SER A 142 11.23 16.20 -0.70
C SER A 142 10.02 17.12 -0.81
N LEU A 143 9.69 17.79 0.30
CA LEU A 143 8.72 18.88 0.36
C LEU A 143 9.48 20.18 0.62
N GLN A 144 9.62 20.99 -0.42
CA GLN A 144 10.24 22.32 -0.31
C GLN A 144 9.14 23.37 -0.12
N GLN A 145 9.20 24.14 0.97
CA GLN A 145 8.26 25.24 1.17
C GLN A 145 8.46 26.29 0.07
N GLN A 146 7.39 26.65 -0.65
CA GLN A 146 7.44 27.72 -1.65
C GLN A 146 7.75 29.05 -0.96
N ARG A 147 8.76 29.77 -1.46
CA ARG A 147 9.14 31.10 -0.92
C ARG A 147 8.08 32.11 -1.31
N ILE A 148 7.56 32.82 -0.32
CA ILE A 148 6.67 33.97 -0.50
C ILE A 148 7.46 35.28 -0.31
N ILE A 149 8.63 35.25 0.36
CA ILE A 149 9.45 36.44 0.64
C ILE A 149 10.94 36.17 0.31
N LYS A 150 11.62 37.16 -0.28
CA LYS A 150 12.98 37.10 -0.84
C LYS A 150 14.11 36.88 0.20
N TYR A 151 13.87 36.89 1.51
CA TYR A 151 14.95 36.77 2.51
C TYR A 151 14.81 35.61 3.50
N ARG A 152 13.85 34.70 3.31
CA ARG A 152 13.71 33.50 4.16
C ARG A 152 14.29 32.26 3.50
N THR A 153 15.10 31.50 4.23
CA THR A 153 15.58 30.17 3.82
C THR A 153 14.39 29.24 3.62
N SER A 154 14.27 28.65 2.42
CA SER A 154 13.22 27.67 2.15
C SER A 154 13.52 26.40 2.92
N ARG A 155 12.64 26.03 3.85
CA ARG A 155 12.77 24.76 4.55
C ARG A 155 12.41 23.62 3.61
N THR A 156 13.34 22.68 3.44
CA THR A 156 13.10 21.42 2.74
C THR A 156 12.99 20.30 3.76
N ILE A 157 11.92 19.51 3.64
CA ILE A 157 11.69 18.31 4.45
C ILE A 157 11.85 17.12 3.52
N THR A 158 12.74 16.20 3.86
CA THR A 158 13.07 15.06 3.00
C THR A 158 12.90 13.75 3.76
N SER A 159 12.43 12.72 3.05
CA SER A 159 12.43 11.34 3.50
C SER A 159 12.97 10.46 2.39
N LYS A 160 13.85 9.52 2.74
CA LYS A 160 14.48 8.58 1.81
C LYS A 160 14.35 7.13 2.28
N GLY A 161 14.46 6.20 1.35
CA GLY A 161 14.45 4.77 1.62
C GLY A 161 15.08 3.98 0.48
N GLU A 162 15.31 2.69 0.74
CA GLU A 162 16.03 1.80 -0.18
C GLU A 162 15.11 0.75 -0.76
N ILE A 163 15.32 0.42 -2.03
CA ILE A 163 14.59 -0.60 -2.77
C ILE A 163 15.56 -1.48 -3.56
N LYS A 164 15.27 -2.78 -3.64
CA LYS A 164 15.99 -3.74 -4.47
C LYS A 164 14.99 -4.59 -5.25
N HIS A 165 15.16 -4.63 -6.57
CA HIS A 165 14.43 -5.54 -7.44
C HIS A 165 15.10 -6.92 -7.40
N ILE A 166 14.33 -7.96 -7.10
CA ILE A 166 14.74 -9.36 -7.21
C ILE A 166 13.93 -9.94 -8.35
N ASP A 167 14.61 -10.50 -9.35
CA ASP A 167 13.95 -11.17 -10.47
C ASP A 167 13.65 -12.62 -10.07
N THR A 168 12.39 -12.94 -9.81
CA THR A 168 11.96 -14.29 -9.43
C THR A 168 10.54 -14.61 -9.89
N ASN A 169 10.26 -15.89 -10.10
CA ASN A 169 8.92 -16.39 -10.41
C ASN A 169 8.15 -16.83 -9.14
N SER A 170 8.60 -16.42 -7.94
CA SER A 170 8.03 -16.89 -6.67
C SER A 170 6.59 -16.41 -6.40
N ILE A 171 6.17 -15.33 -7.06
CA ILE A 171 4.80 -14.81 -7.01
C ILE A 171 4.10 -15.24 -8.30
N SER A 172 3.30 -16.31 -8.23
CA SER A 172 2.56 -16.82 -9.39
C SER A 172 1.49 -15.84 -9.85
N ASN A 173 1.47 -15.57 -11.16
CA ASN A 173 0.41 -14.81 -11.83
C ASN A 173 -0.97 -15.48 -11.71
N ASN A 174 -1.05 -16.77 -11.34
CA ASN A 174 -2.34 -17.47 -11.18
C ASN A 174 -2.98 -17.23 -9.80
N THR A 175 -2.27 -16.57 -8.88
CA THR A 175 -2.80 -16.24 -7.56
C THR A 175 -3.94 -15.22 -7.68
N ALA A 176 -5.03 -15.41 -6.93
CA ALA A 176 -6.17 -14.49 -6.96
C ALA A 176 -5.75 -13.06 -6.56
N PRO A 177 -6.32 -12.00 -7.18
CA PRO A 177 -5.89 -10.62 -6.95
C PRO A 177 -5.91 -10.17 -5.48
N ASN A 178 -6.89 -10.64 -4.70
CA ASN A 178 -7.01 -10.36 -3.26
C ASN A 178 -6.03 -11.17 -2.39
N GLU A 179 -5.45 -12.26 -2.92
CA GLU A 179 -4.50 -13.12 -2.20
C GLU A 179 -3.03 -12.73 -2.46
N ARG A 180 -2.74 -12.22 -3.65
CA ARG A 180 -1.40 -11.78 -4.06
C ARG A 180 -0.68 -10.89 -3.03
N PRO A 181 -1.32 -9.89 -2.40
CA PRO A 181 -0.65 -9.03 -1.44
C PRO A 181 -0.15 -9.82 -0.22
N TYR A 182 -0.95 -10.77 0.27
CA TYR A 182 -0.58 -11.60 1.43
C TYR A 182 0.59 -12.54 1.09
N LEU A 183 0.57 -13.14 -0.10
CA LEU A 183 1.65 -13.99 -0.57
C LEU A 183 2.97 -13.21 -0.67
N ALA A 184 2.94 -12.04 -1.34
CA ALA A 184 4.08 -11.15 -1.45
C ALA A 184 4.67 -10.78 -0.08
N ALA A 185 3.81 -10.39 0.86
CA ALA A 185 4.27 -10.05 2.21
C ALA A 185 4.92 -11.26 2.93
N SER A 186 4.33 -12.44 2.81
CA SER A 186 4.86 -13.67 3.41
C SER A 186 6.20 -14.11 2.82
N GLN A 187 6.52 -13.66 1.60
CA GLN A 187 7.79 -13.88 0.91
C GLN A 187 8.77 -12.70 1.08
N GLY A 188 8.40 -11.64 1.78
CA GLY A 188 9.26 -10.48 2.04
C GLY A 188 9.24 -9.38 0.96
N PHE A 189 8.41 -9.53 -0.07
CA PHE A 189 8.19 -8.57 -1.14
C PHE A 189 7.31 -7.40 -0.68
N TRP A 190 7.94 -6.43 -0.03
CA TRP A 190 7.27 -5.29 0.60
C TRP A 190 6.45 -4.46 -0.39
N TYR A 191 7.03 -4.10 -1.53
CA TYR A 191 6.35 -3.21 -2.49
C TYR A 191 5.23 -3.90 -3.25
N ASP A 192 5.38 -5.18 -3.59
CA ASP A 192 4.32 -5.96 -4.23
C ASP A 192 3.12 -6.13 -3.27
N ALA A 193 3.40 -6.35 -1.98
CA ALA A 193 2.36 -6.37 -0.95
C ALA A 193 1.66 -5.02 -0.79
N LEU A 194 2.43 -3.94 -0.70
CA LEU A 194 1.92 -2.58 -0.48
C LEU A 194 1.14 -2.05 -1.69
N ASP A 195 1.60 -2.33 -2.91
CA ASP A 195 0.91 -1.96 -4.15
C ASP A 195 -0.39 -2.76 -4.27
N GLY A 196 -0.35 -4.08 -4.11
CA GLY A 196 -1.53 -4.92 -4.21
C GLY A 196 -2.64 -4.53 -3.23
N VAL A 197 -2.32 -4.28 -1.95
CA VAL A 197 -3.34 -3.79 -1.00
C VAL A 197 -3.83 -2.38 -1.33
N SER A 198 -2.96 -1.52 -1.87
CA SER A 198 -3.36 -0.17 -2.26
C SER A 198 -4.26 -0.16 -3.50
N GLN A 199 -4.06 -1.07 -4.44
CA GLN A 199 -4.95 -1.27 -5.58
C GLN A 199 -6.33 -1.75 -5.12
N LEU A 200 -6.40 -2.70 -4.20
CA LEU A 200 -7.67 -3.17 -3.61
C LEU A 200 -8.43 -2.05 -2.88
N ILE A 201 -7.70 -1.15 -2.18
CA ILE A 201 -8.30 0.06 -1.59
C ILE A 201 -8.92 0.96 -2.67
N ASN A 202 -8.21 1.17 -3.78
CA ASN A 202 -8.65 2.03 -4.87
C ASN A 202 -9.83 1.45 -5.67
N GLN A 203 -9.99 0.12 -5.69
CA GLN A 203 -11.15 -0.55 -6.27
C GLN A 203 -12.44 -0.34 -5.46
N GLY A 204 -12.35 0.15 -4.23
CA GLY A 204 -13.49 0.59 -3.42
C GLY A 204 -14.27 -0.50 -2.68
N GLN A 205 -14.30 -1.73 -3.21
CA GLN A 205 -14.96 -2.85 -2.52
C GLN A 205 -14.23 -3.21 -1.22
N ASN A 206 -14.97 -3.33 -0.12
CA ASN A 206 -14.43 -3.62 1.21
C ASN A 206 -13.29 -2.68 1.62
N SER A 207 -13.36 -1.40 1.22
CA SER A 207 -12.26 -0.46 1.42
C SER A 207 -11.85 -0.30 2.89
N SER A 208 -12.79 -0.32 3.84
CA SER A 208 -12.46 -0.29 5.28
C SER A 208 -11.58 -1.48 5.69
N TYR A 209 -11.93 -2.69 5.25
CA TYR A 209 -11.13 -3.89 5.48
C TYR A 209 -9.71 -3.72 4.91
N TRP A 210 -9.58 -3.28 3.66
CA TRP A 210 -8.26 -3.14 3.04
C TRP A 210 -7.42 -2.03 3.66
N HIS A 211 -8.02 -0.93 4.12
CA HIS A 211 -7.32 0.08 4.93
C HIS A 211 -6.79 -0.54 6.24
N ASN A 212 -7.59 -1.35 6.94
CA ASN A 212 -7.13 -2.06 8.14
C ASN A 212 -5.97 -3.03 7.84
N GLN A 213 -6.05 -3.75 6.72
CA GLN A 213 -4.98 -4.66 6.29
C GLN A 213 -3.69 -3.91 5.95
N ARG A 214 -3.78 -2.80 5.21
CA ARG A 214 -2.61 -1.94 4.93
C ARG A 214 -2.03 -1.36 6.23
N ALA A 215 -2.85 -0.99 7.20
CA ALA A 215 -2.37 -0.53 8.50
C ALA A 215 -1.59 -1.62 9.28
N ILE A 216 -2.01 -2.88 9.20
CA ILE A 216 -1.29 -4.03 9.78
C ILE A 216 0.09 -4.17 9.12
N LEU A 217 0.14 -4.20 7.78
CA LEU A 217 1.39 -4.27 7.02
C LEU A 217 2.33 -3.11 7.38
N LEU A 218 1.82 -1.87 7.36
CA LEU A 218 2.59 -0.66 7.72
C LEU A 218 3.13 -0.71 9.15
N THR A 219 2.39 -1.33 10.08
CA THR A 219 2.87 -1.51 11.47
C THR A 219 4.08 -2.45 11.52
N GLN A 220 4.06 -3.55 10.76
CA GLN A 220 5.17 -4.50 10.67
C GLN A 220 6.42 -3.88 10.03
N GLY A 221 6.26 -2.92 9.12
CA GLY A 221 7.36 -2.09 8.60
C GLY A 221 7.82 -0.93 9.49
N ASN A 222 7.30 -0.82 10.73
CA ASN A 222 7.56 0.30 11.65
C ASN A 222 7.16 1.69 11.08
N LEU A 223 6.09 1.74 10.29
CA LEU A 223 5.52 2.95 9.68
C LEU A 223 4.29 3.45 10.45
N LYS A 224 4.47 3.67 11.76
CA LYS A 224 3.39 3.91 12.74
C LYS A 224 2.42 5.05 12.36
N ASN A 225 2.92 6.15 11.80
CA ASN A 225 2.10 7.30 11.42
C ASN A 225 1.16 6.98 10.25
N ALA A 226 1.69 6.34 9.20
CA ALA A 226 0.88 5.90 8.06
C ALA A 226 -0.13 4.81 8.48
N ALA A 227 0.28 3.88 9.36
CA ALA A 227 -0.63 2.88 9.92
C ALA A 227 -1.78 3.50 10.72
N LYS A 228 -1.49 4.52 11.55
CA LYS A 228 -2.52 5.26 12.29
C LYS A 228 -3.48 6.00 11.35
N TYR A 229 -2.96 6.58 10.27
CA TYR A 229 -3.78 7.22 9.24
C TYR A 229 -4.76 6.22 8.61
N ASP A 230 -4.29 5.06 8.16
CA ASP A 230 -5.16 4.05 7.54
C ASP A 230 -6.25 3.53 8.49
N ARG A 231 -5.91 3.25 9.76
CA ARG A 231 -6.93 2.87 10.76
C ARG A 231 -8.02 3.93 10.92
N LYS A 232 -7.63 5.21 10.90
CA LYS A 232 -8.60 6.32 10.98
C LYS A 232 -9.50 6.38 9.74
N ILE A 233 -8.97 6.11 8.55
CA ILE A 233 -9.77 6.06 7.32
C ILE A 233 -10.73 4.86 7.35
N ALA A 234 -10.27 3.69 7.78
CA ALA A 234 -11.11 2.50 7.94
C ALA A 234 -12.30 2.77 8.88
N ALA A 235 -12.04 3.33 10.06
CA ALA A 235 -13.07 3.64 11.05
C ALA A 235 -14.13 4.65 10.59
N LYS A 236 -13.80 5.54 9.63
CA LYS A 236 -14.75 6.52 9.07
C LYS A 236 -15.67 5.96 7.99
N ARG A 237 -15.37 4.76 7.48
CA ARG A 237 -16.10 4.11 6.38
C ARG A 237 -17.00 2.97 6.87
N HIS A 238 -17.13 2.82 8.19
CA HIS A 238 -18.20 2.07 8.84
C HIS A 238 -19.37 3.03 9.10
#